data_AF-A0A3D2U9Y8-F1
#
_entry.id   AF-A0A3D2U9Y8-F1
#
_cell.length_a   1.000
_cell.length_b   1.000
_cell.length_c   1.000
_cell.angle_alpha   90.00
_cell.angle_beta   90.00
_cell.angle_gamma   90.00
#
_symmetry.space_group_name_H-M   'P 1'
#
loop_
_entity.id
_entity.type
_entity.pdbx_description
1 polymer ?
#
loop_
_entity_poly.entity_id
_entity_poly.type
_entity_poly.pdbx_seq_one_letter_code
_entity_poly.pdbx_strand_id
1 'polypeptide(L)' 'MTVADLHTGAAQLTDALVQLEASWGRVRPAWNDETSRHFEAEHLAAISPTIRMTLDAVNRLADVLARAERECQDEER' A
#
# COMPACT_ATOMS: atom_id res chain seq x y z
N MET A 1 -17.83 -11.42 12.91
CA MET A 1 -17.99 -11.47 11.42
C MET A 1 -17.04 -10.42 10.92
N THR A 2 -15.92 -10.77 10.27
CA THR A 2 -14.92 -9.77 9.88
C THR A 2 -15.53 -8.82 8.84
N VAL A 3 -15.81 -7.59 9.27
CA VAL A 3 -16.57 -6.59 8.51
C VAL A 3 -15.90 -6.19 7.18
N ALA A 4 -14.58 -6.35 7.07
CA ALA A 4 -13.83 -6.24 5.82
C ALA A 4 -12.44 -6.90 5.95
N ASP A 5 -11.97 -7.61 4.91
CA ASP A 5 -10.58 -8.09 4.85
C ASP A 5 -9.66 -7.02 4.24
N LEU A 6 -9.20 -6.11 5.09
CA LEU A 6 -8.29 -5.04 4.73
C LEU A 6 -6.81 -5.47 4.75
N HIS A 7 -6.49 -6.54 5.49
CA HIS A 7 -5.13 -7.01 5.67
C HIS A 7 -4.59 -7.67 4.40
N THR A 8 -5.39 -8.49 3.72
CA THR A 8 -4.98 -9.14 2.48
C THR A 8 -4.67 -8.10 1.39
N GLY A 9 -5.51 -7.08 1.23
CA GLY A 9 -5.27 -6.01 0.26
C GLY A 9 -4.02 -5.18 0.60
N ALA A 10 -3.80 -4.86 1.88
CA ALA A 10 -2.59 -4.16 2.33
C ALA A 10 -1.31 -4.97 2.07
N ALA A 11 -1.35 -6.28 2.29
CA ALA A 11 -0.23 -7.18 2.00
C ALA A 11 0.09 -7.20 0.50
N GLN A 12 -0.94 -7.34 -0.35
CA GLN A 12 -0.78 -7.32 -1.81
C GLN A 12 -0.18 -6.01 -2.33
N LEU A 13 -0.62 -4.86 -1.81
CA LEU A 13 -0.05 -3.56 -2.17
C LEU A 13 1.42 -3.44 -1.75
N THR A 14 1.76 -3.96 -0.57
CA THR A 14 3.15 -3.98 -0.08
C THR A 14 4.04 -4.83 -0.99
N ASP A 15 3.59 -6.04 -1.32
CA ASP A 15 4.32 -6.96 -2.20
C ASP A 15 4.51 -6.36 -3.60
N ALA A 16 3.47 -5.74 -4.16
CA ALA A 16 3.54 -5.09 -5.46
C ALA A 16 4.54 -3.93 -5.48
N LEU A 17 4.61 -3.12 -4.41
CA LEU A 17 5.58 -2.04 -4.29
C LEU A 17 7.03 -2.60 -4.25
N VAL A 18 7.27 -3.65 -3.46
CA VAL A 18 8.57 -4.33 -3.40
C VAL A 18 8.98 -4.86 -4.78
N GLN A 19 8.06 -5.49 -5.51
CA GLN A 19 8.32 -5.99 -6.86
C GLN A 19 8.63 -4.86 -7.85
N LEU A 20 7.93 -3.73 -7.75
CA LEU A 20 8.18 -2.55 -8.57
C LEU A 20 9.58 -1.99 -8.32
N GLU A 21 9.94 -1.75 -7.06
CA GLU A 21 11.24 -1.21 -6.66
C GLU A 21 12.38 -2.14 -7.10
N ALA A 22 12.22 -3.46 -6.91
CA ALA A 22 13.19 -4.44 -7.36
C ALA A 22 13.32 -4.48 -8.89
N SER A 23 12.21 -4.38 -9.62
CA SER A 23 12.21 -4.40 -11.09
C SER A 23 12.86 -3.14 -11.67
N TRP A 24 12.55 -1.98 -11.10
CA TRP A 24 13.19 -0.72 -11.47
C TRP A 24 14.69 -0.76 -11.18
N GLY A 25 15.09 -1.26 -10.01
CA GLY A 25 16.50 -1.43 -9.64
C GLY A 25 17.29 -2.33 -10.60
N ARG A 26 16.66 -3.32 -11.22
CA ARG A 26 17.28 -4.18 -12.26
C ARG A 26 17.41 -3.49 -13.61
N VAL A 27 16.44 -2.65 -13.99
CA VAL A 27 16.39 -2.01 -15.32
C VAL A 27 17.26 -0.75 -15.37
N ARG A 28 17.26 0.05 -14.30
CA ARG A 28 17.95 1.35 -14.21
C ARG A 28 19.44 1.34 -14.59
N PRO A 29 20.25 0.29 -14.30
CA PRO A 29 21.66 0.25 -14.75
C PRO A 29 21.81 0.16 -16.27
N ALA A 30 20.89 -0.52 -16.96
CA ALA A 30 20.89 -0.67 -18.41
C ALA A 30 20.14 0.47 -19.12
N TRP A 31 19.16 1.08 -18.45
CA TRP A 31 18.39 2.22 -18.94
C TRP A 31 18.60 3.43 -18.04
N ASN A 32 19.65 4.20 -18.30
CA ASN A 32 20.12 5.31 -17.46
C ASN A 32 20.16 6.67 -18.19
N ASP A 33 19.43 6.80 -19.29
CA ASP A 33 19.37 8.01 -20.09
C ASP A 33 18.43 9.07 -19.48
N GLU A 34 18.23 10.16 -20.21
CA GLU A 34 17.33 11.24 -19.78
C GLU A 34 15.87 10.78 -19.72
N THR A 35 15.45 9.93 -20.65
CA THR A 35 14.10 9.38 -20.69
C THR A 35 13.81 8.53 -19.45
N SER A 36 14.77 7.73 -18.98
CA SER A 36 14.59 6.91 -17.78
C SER A 36 14.49 7.75 -16.50
N ARG A 37 15.23 8.86 -16.42
CA ARG A 37 15.12 9.85 -15.33
C ARG A 37 13.76 10.54 -15.31
N HIS A 38 13.25 10.94 -16.48
CA HIS A 38 11.91 11.51 -16.59
C HIS A 38 10.83 10.50 -16.20
N PHE A 39 10.96 9.26 -16.68
CA PHE A 39 10.03 8.19 -16.33
C PHE A 39 9.98 7.94 -14.81
N GLU A 40 11.14 7.87 -14.16
CA GLU A 40 11.23 7.73 -12.71
C GLU A 40 10.56 8.89 -11.98
N ALA A 41 10.86 10.13 -12.39
CA ALA A 41 10.32 11.33 -11.75
C ALA A 41 8.80 11.49 -11.93
N GLU A 42 8.29 11.22 -13.14
CA GLU A 42 6.88 11.47 -13.49
C GLU A 42 5.96 10.33 -13.07
N HIS A 43 6.44 9.07 -13.12
CA HIS A 43 5.57 7.91 -12.94
C HIS A 43 5.89 7.11 -11.67
N LEU A 44 7.17 6.96 -11.29
CA LEU A 44 7.55 6.09 -10.18
C LEU A 44 7.64 6.81 -8.84
N ALA A 45 8.15 8.05 -8.84
CA ALA A 45 8.45 8.81 -7.62
C ALA A 45 7.23 9.00 -6.71
N ALA A 46 6.04 9.15 -7.29
CA ALA A 46 4.80 9.33 -6.55
C ALA A 46 4.24 8.02 -5.96
N ILE A 47 4.57 6.85 -6.52
CA ILE A 47 3.92 5.58 -6.16
C ILE A 47 4.26 5.19 -4.71
N SER A 48 5.55 5.16 -4.35
CA SER A 48 5.99 4.75 -3.01
C SER A 48 5.36 5.58 -1.87
N PRO A 49 5.37 6.94 -1.90
CA PRO A 49 4.69 7.74 -0.87
C PRO A 49 3.17 7.56 -0.89
N THR A 50 2.53 7.48 -2.06
CA THR A 50 1.07 7.24 -2.15
C THR A 50 0.68 5.91 -1.52
N ILE A 51 1.38 4.82 -1.84
CA ILE A 51 1.11 3.49 -1.28
C ILE A 51 1.30 3.50 0.24
N ARG A 52 2.36 4.13 0.76
CA ARG A 52 2.56 4.27 2.21
C ARG A 52 1.39 5.01 2.89
N MET A 53 0.97 6.13 2.32
CA MET A 53 -0.19 6.87 2.84
C MET A 53 -1.48 6.03 2.80
N THR A 54 -1.67 5.24 1.75
CA THR A 54 -2.81 4.32 1.64
C THR A 54 -2.76 3.24 2.71
N LEU A 55 -1.61 2.60 2.93
CA LEU A 55 -1.44 1.57 3.95
C LEU A 55 -1.69 2.12 5.36
N ASP A 56 -1.22 3.33 5.65
CA ASP A 56 -1.49 4.01 6.92
C ASP A 56 -2.99 4.27 7.12
N ALA A 57 -3.70 4.70 6.07
CA ALA A 57 -5.14 4.92 6.12
C ALA A 57 -5.91 3.60 6.32
N VAL A 58 -5.47 2.53 5.66
CA VAL A 58 -6.04 1.18 5.81
C VAL A 58 -5.88 0.67 7.24
N ASN A 59 -4.71 0.82 7.84
CA ASN A 59 -4.47 0.42 9.23
C ASN A 59 -5.40 1.16 10.20
N ARG A 60 -5.54 2.49 10.03
CA ARG A 60 -6.47 3.28 10.85
C ARG A 60 -7.92 2.85 10.68
N LEU A 61 -8.33 2.51 9.45
CA LEU A 61 -9.68 2.02 9.19
C LEU A 61 -9.92 0.66 9.85
N ALA A 62 -8.94 -0.25 9.78
CA ALA A 62 -9.01 -1.54 10.44
C ALA A 62 -9.19 -1.39 11.96
N ASP A 63 -8.47 -0.48 12.60
CA ASP A 63 -8.60 -0.19 14.04
C ASP A 63 -10.01 0.31 14.41
N VAL A 64 -10.57 1.21 13.59
CA VAL A 64 -11.93 1.75 13.79
C VAL A 64 -12.99 0.65 13.64
N LEU A 65 -12.87 -0.19 12.61
CA LEU A 65 -13.80 -1.30 12.38
C LEU A 65 -13.72 -2.35 13.49
N ALA A 66 -12.51 -2.69 13.95
CA ALA A 66 -12.31 -3.63 15.06
C ALA A 66 -12.83 -3.08 16.39
N ARG A 67 -12.82 -1.76 16.58
CA ARG A 67 -13.48 -1.11 17.72
C ARG A 67 -15.00 -1.19 17.60
N ALA A 68 -15.56 -0.84 16.44
CA ALA A 68 -17.01 -0.91 16.21
C ALA A 68 -17.56 -2.33 16.37
N GLU A 69 -16.85 -3.36 15.87
CA GLU A 69 -17.26 -4.76 16.04
C GLU A 69 -17.34 -5.15 17.52
N ARG A 70 -16.39 -4.70 18.35
CA ARG A 70 -16.41 -4.96 19.80
C ARG A 70 -17.56 -4.24 20.49
N GLU A 71 -17.76 -2.96 20.21
CA GLU A 71 -18.84 -2.15 20.81
C GLU A 71 -20.23 -2.72 20.48
N CYS A 72 -20.45 -3.17 19.23
CA CYS A 72 -21.71 -3.80 18.84
C CYS A 72 -21.93 -5.20 19.44
N GLN A 73 -20.86 -5.97 19.71
CA GLN A 73 -20.98 -7.28 20.36
C GLN A 73 -21.26 -7.18 21.85
N ASP A 74 -20.81 -6.11 22.51
CA ASP A 74 -21.04 -5.87 23.94
C ASP A 74 -22.48 -5.39 24.23
N GLU A 75 -23.16 -4.72 23.28
CA GLU A 75 -24.57 -4.28 23.44
C GLU A 75 -25.60 -5.41 23.26
N GLU A 76 -25.24 -6.50 22.59
CA GLU A 76 -26.12 -7.67 22.37
C GLU A 76 -26.15 -8.66 23.54
N ARG A 77 -25.44 -8.37 24.65
CA ARG A 77 -25.23 -9.29 25.79
C ARG A 77 -25.84 -8.78 27.10
#